data_AF-A0A258QQ79-F1
#
_entry.id   AF-A0A258QQ79-F1
#
_cell.length_a   1.000
_cell.length_b   1.000
_cell.length_c   1.000
_cell.angle_alpha   90.00
_cell.angle_beta   90.00
_cell.angle_gamma   90.00
#
_symmetry.space_group_name_H-M   'P 1'
#
loop_
_entity.id
_entity.type
_entity.pdbx_description
1 polymer ?
#
loop_
_entity_poly.entity_id
_entity_poly.type
_entity_poly.pdbx_seq_one_letter_code
_entity_poly.pdbx_strand_id
1 'polypeptide(L)'
;MAKIIGIDLGTTNSCVAIMEGKTAKVIENAEGARTTPSIVAYATDGEILVGQPAKRQAVTNPKNTLYAVKRLIGRRFEEDAVQKDIKLMPYEIVKADNGDAWVSVNGRKMAPPEISARVLMKIKKDVEAYLGEEVTEAVITVPAYFNDSQRQATKDAGRIAGLDVKRIINEPTAAALAYGIDKKDNIDRKIAVYDLGGGTFDVSIIEVANIDGEKQFEVLSTNGDTFLGGEDFDNRLIDFLVDEFKKEQGVNLANDALAMQRLKEGA
;
A
#
# COMPACT_ATOMS: atom_id res chain seq x y z
N MET A 1 -10.93 14.28 -23.12
CA MET A 1 -10.51 12.92 -22.71
C MET A 1 -10.24 13.00 -21.22
N ALA A 2 -10.85 12.13 -20.43
CA ALA A 2 -10.59 12.08 -18.99
C ALA A 2 -9.10 11.81 -18.75
N LYS A 3 -8.50 12.47 -17.76
CA LYS A 3 -7.09 12.27 -17.43
C LYS A 3 -6.86 10.87 -16.86
N ILE A 4 -5.79 10.21 -17.30
CA ILE A 4 -5.28 9.00 -16.65
C ILE A 4 -4.48 9.43 -15.41
N ILE A 5 -4.84 8.90 -14.24
CA ILE A 5 -4.14 9.19 -12.99
C ILE A 5 -3.10 8.10 -12.66
N GLY A 6 -1.98 8.49 -12.06
CA GLY A 6 -0.97 7.55 -11.57
C GLY A 6 -1.11 7.39 -10.06
N ILE A 7 -1.41 6.17 -9.60
CA ILE A 7 -1.64 5.87 -8.19
C ILE A 7 -0.52 4.94 -7.69
N ASP A 8 0.22 5.43 -6.69
CA ASP A 8 1.03 4.58 -5.85
C ASP A 8 0.16 4.00 -4.73
N LEU A 9 -0.14 2.69 -4.80
CA LEU A 9 -0.94 1.99 -3.80
C LEU A 9 0.00 1.27 -2.83
N GLY A 10 0.52 1.99 -1.83
CA GLY A 10 1.48 1.43 -0.88
C GLY A 10 0.85 0.62 0.26
N THR A 11 1.70 -0.09 1.02
CA THR A 11 1.26 -0.86 2.21
C THR A 11 0.78 0.06 3.33
N THR A 12 1.49 1.16 3.57
CA THR A 12 1.23 2.10 4.67
C THR A 12 0.58 3.38 4.18
N ASN A 13 1.08 3.95 3.09
CA ASN A 13 0.58 5.19 2.51
C ASN A 13 0.39 5.01 1.00
N SER A 14 -0.60 5.69 0.46
CA SER A 14 -0.85 5.77 -0.97
C SER A 14 -0.70 7.20 -1.44
N CYS A 15 -0.28 7.39 -2.68
CA CYS A 15 -0.02 8.69 -3.30
C CYS A 15 -0.65 8.72 -4.68
N VAL A 16 -1.04 9.90 -5.16
CA VAL A 16 -1.59 10.06 -6.50
C VAL A 16 -0.98 11.26 -7.20
N ALA A 17 -0.67 11.07 -8.47
CA ALA A 17 -0.15 12.10 -9.35
C ALA A 17 -0.93 12.16 -10.67
N ILE A 18 -0.93 13.35 -11.27
CA ILE A 18 -1.44 13.59 -12.61
C ILE A 18 -0.35 14.23 -13.47
N MET A 19 -0.54 14.20 -14.78
CA MET A 19 0.25 15.02 -15.70
C MET A 19 -0.43 16.38 -15.93
N GLU A 20 0.29 17.47 -15.63
CA GLU A 20 -0.04 18.83 -16.04
C GLU A 20 0.89 19.23 -17.18
N GLY A 21 0.42 19.03 -18.42
CA GLY A 21 1.26 19.16 -19.60
C GLY A 21 2.37 18.10 -19.59
N LYS A 22 3.62 18.55 -19.45
CA LYS A 22 4.81 17.67 -19.39
C LYS A 22 5.31 17.40 -17.96
N THR A 23 4.69 18.02 -16.96
CA THR A 23 5.14 17.94 -15.57
C THR A 23 4.23 17.02 -14.78
N ALA A 24 4.81 16.06 -14.06
CA ALA A 24 4.07 15.25 -13.11
C ALA A 24 3.82 16.05 -11.82
N LYS A 25 2.60 15.99 -11.30
CA LYS A 25 2.20 16.69 -10.07
C LYS A 25 1.45 15.76 -9.14
N VAL A 26 1.99 15.62 -7.92
CA VAL A 26 1.29 14.94 -6.82
C VAL A 26 0.16 15.84 -6.31
N ILE A 27 -1.01 15.23 -6.10
CA ILE A 27 -2.23 15.89 -5.67
C ILE A 27 -2.42 15.71 -4.15
N GLU A 28 -2.89 16.77 -3.50
CA GLU A 28 -3.27 16.72 -2.08
C GLU A 28 -4.65 16.09 -1.93
N ASN A 29 -4.81 15.26 -0.89
CA ASN A 29 -6.12 14.72 -0.52
C ASN A 29 -7.00 15.80 0.13
N ALA A 30 -8.27 15.45 0.39
CA ALA A 30 -9.22 16.34 1.06
C ALA A 30 -8.74 16.82 2.45
N GLU A 31 -7.81 16.12 3.08
CA GLU A 31 -7.21 16.47 4.37
C GLU A 31 -5.95 17.37 4.23
N GLY A 32 -5.57 17.76 3.02
CA GLY A 32 -4.42 18.64 2.73
C GLY A 32 -3.06 17.93 2.76
N ALA A 33 -3.03 16.60 2.79
CA ALA A 33 -1.81 15.81 2.76
C ALA A 33 -1.53 15.27 1.34
N ARG A 34 -0.26 15.19 0.97
CA ARG A 34 0.18 14.64 -0.34
C ARG A 34 0.18 13.12 -0.40
N THR A 35 -0.08 12.45 0.72
CA THR A 35 -0.27 11.01 0.80
C THR A 35 -1.47 10.71 1.69
N THR A 36 -2.11 9.58 1.44
CA THR A 36 -3.26 9.08 2.19
C THR A 36 -2.87 7.79 2.88
N PRO A 37 -3.05 7.66 4.21
CA PRO A 37 -2.85 6.38 4.89
C PRO A 37 -3.67 5.26 4.23
N SER A 38 -3.06 4.11 4.00
CA SER A 38 -3.71 2.94 3.38
C SER A 38 -4.46 2.14 4.44
N ILE A 39 -5.40 2.84 5.09
CA ILE A 39 -6.14 2.37 6.26
C ILE A 39 -7.62 2.57 5.97
N VAL A 40 -8.41 1.52 6.23
CA VAL A 40 -9.86 1.50 6.09
C VAL A 40 -10.46 1.09 7.42
N ALA A 41 -11.40 1.85 7.95
CA ALA A 41 -12.11 1.48 9.17
C ALA A 41 -13.61 1.43 8.94
N TYR A 42 -14.24 0.44 9.56
CA TYR A 42 -15.69 0.30 9.60
C TYR A 42 -16.15 0.74 10.99
N ALA A 43 -16.77 1.92 11.05
CA ALA A 43 -17.30 2.49 12.27
C ALA A 43 -18.55 1.73 12.73
N THR A 44 -18.88 1.87 14.02
CA THR A 44 -20.02 1.18 14.64
C THR A 44 -21.37 1.62 14.12
N ASP A 45 -21.47 2.84 13.59
CA ASP A 45 -22.67 3.40 12.95
C ASP A 45 -22.81 2.99 11.48
N GLY A 46 -21.87 2.19 10.96
CA GLY A 46 -21.84 1.73 9.58
C GLY A 46 -21.08 2.66 8.62
N GLU A 47 -20.53 3.77 9.09
CA GLU A 47 -19.66 4.62 8.28
C GLU A 47 -18.36 3.90 7.89
N ILE A 48 -17.90 4.11 6.65
CA ILE A 48 -16.62 3.61 6.18
C ILE A 48 -15.65 4.78 6.09
N LEU A 49 -14.65 4.76 6.97
CA LEU A 49 -13.60 5.76 7.03
C LEU A 49 -12.38 5.27 6.24
N VAL A 50 -11.70 6.17 5.54
CA VAL A 50 -10.48 5.84 4.78
C VAL A 50 -9.44 6.93 4.98
N GLY A 51 -8.17 6.55 5.14
CA GLY A 51 -7.08 7.51 5.28
C GLY A 51 -6.94 8.06 6.70
N GLN A 52 -6.74 9.37 6.82
CA GLN A 52 -6.48 10.01 8.12
C GLN A 52 -7.65 9.84 9.13
N PRO A 53 -8.94 9.94 8.74
CA PRO A 53 -10.05 9.63 9.64
C PRO A 53 -10.00 8.20 10.18
N ALA A 54 -9.70 7.21 9.34
CA ALA A 54 -9.57 5.82 9.77
C ALA A 54 -8.38 5.63 10.72
N LYS A 55 -7.23 6.26 10.43
CA LYS A 55 -6.05 6.24 11.29
C LYS A 55 -6.33 6.77 12.70
N ARG A 56 -7.06 7.89 12.81
CA ARG A 56 -7.33 8.55 14.11
C ARG A 56 -8.13 7.70 15.09
N GLN A 57 -9.01 6.82 14.59
CA GLN A 57 -9.85 5.98 15.44
C GLN A 57 -9.32 4.54 15.60
N ALA A 58 -8.15 4.22 15.02
CA ALA A 58 -7.59 2.87 15.07
C ALA A 58 -7.39 2.37 16.51
N VAL A 59 -7.00 3.27 17.43
CA VAL A 59 -6.80 2.96 18.85
C VAL A 59 -8.06 2.48 19.56
N THR A 60 -9.22 3.05 19.25
CA THR A 60 -10.49 2.70 19.90
C THR A 60 -11.30 1.64 19.14
N ASN A 61 -10.91 1.33 17.90
CA ASN A 61 -11.60 0.36 17.05
C ASN A 61 -10.61 -0.60 16.33
N PRO A 62 -9.73 -1.30 17.06
CA PRO A 62 -8.62 -2.04 16.45
C PRO A 62 -9.08 -3.24 15.61
N LYS A 63 -10.21 -3.88 15.97
CA LYS A 63 -10.73 -5.07 15.26
C LYS A 63 -11.37 -4.75 13.90
N ASN A 64 -11.90 -3.54 13.73
CA ASN A 64 -12.58 -3.12 12.50
C ASN A 64 -11.78 -2.07 11.72
N THR A 65 -10.52 -1.86 12.09
CA THR A 65 -9.58 -0.98 11.39
C THR A 65 -8.54 -1.82 10.66
N LEU A 66 -8.62 -1.82 9.34
CA LEU A 66 -7.80 -2.62 8.45
C LEU A 66 -6.66 -1.77 7.90
N TYR A 67 -5.44 -2.26 8.08
CA TYR A 67 -4.20 -1.65 7.58
C TYR A 67 -3.24 -2.75 7.12
N ALA A 68 -2.20 -2.37 6.37
CA ALA A 68 -1.23 -3.30 5.79
C ALA A 68 -1.85 -4.42 4.91
N VAL A 69 -3.08 -4.23 4.43
CA VAL A 69 -3.83 -5.24 3.65
C VAL A 69 -3.13 -5.62 2.34
N LYS A 70 -2.24 -4.75 1.83
CA LYS A 70 -1.34 -5.07 0.71
C LYS A 70 -0.44 -6.29 0.99
N ARG A 71 -0.12 -6.60 2.25
CA ARG A 71 0.61 -7.84 2.63
C ARG A 71 -0.24 -9.10 2.42
N LEU A 72 -1.57 -8.99 2.38
CA LEU A 72 -2.51 -10.11 2.20
C LEU A 72 -3.01 -10.27 0.76
N ILE A 73 -2.94 -9.22 -0.06
CA ILE A 73 -3.52 -9.22 -1.41
C ILE A 73 -2.92 -10.33 -2.27
N GLY A 74 -3.77 -11.15 -2.89
CA GLY A 74 -3.36 -12.25 -3.76
C GLY A 74 -2.69 -13.45 -3.08
N ARG A 75 -2.67 -13.51 -1.74
CA ARG A 75 -2.07 -14.63 -0.97
C ARG A 75 -3.10 -15.68 -0.57
N ARG A 76 -2.62 -16.92 -0.38
CA ARG A 76 -3.39 -18.01 0.22
C ARG A 76 -3.35 -17.92 1.75
N PHE A 77 -4.45 -18.32 2.39
CA PHE A 77 -4.56 -18.29 3.84
C PHE A 77 -3.46 -19.10 4.54
N GLU A 78 -3.05 -20.22 3.95
CA GLU A 78 -2.09 -21.16 4.54
C GLU A 78 -0.61 -20.76 4.33
N GLU A 79 -0.32 -19.67 3.60
CA GLU A 79 1.07 -19.19 3.45
C GLU A 79 1.67 -18.77 4.80
N ASP A 80 2.94 -19.13 5.04
CA ASP A 80 3.67 -18.79 6.27
C ASP A 80 3.63 -17.29 6.61
N ALA A 81 3.71 -16.44 5.58
CA ALA A 81 3.58 -14.98 5.73
C ALA A 81 2.22 -14.59 6.33
N VAL A 82 1.12 -15.17 5.83
CA VAL A 82 -0.23 -14.90 6.33
C VAL A 82 -0.42 -15.49 7.73
N GLN A 83 0.13 -16.68 8.00
CA GLN A 83 0.09 -17.30 9.33
C GLN A 83 0.85 -16.49 10.40
N LYS A 84 1.87 -15.73 10.00
CA LYS A 84 2.51 -14.74 10.87
C LYS A 84 1.60 -13.54 11.11
N ASP A 85 1.04 -12.96 10.06
CA ASP A 85 0.15 -11.79 10.18
C ASP A 85 -1.10 -12.09 11.04
N ILE A 86 -1.66 -13.31 10.96
CA ILE A 86 -2.79 -13.74 11.83
C ILE A 86 -2.49 -13.56 13.32
N LYS A 87 -1.22 -13.71 13.73
CA LYS A 87 -0.81 -13.59 15.14
C LYS A 87 -0.53 -12.14 15.55
N LEU A 88 -0.28 -11.27 14.57
CA LEU A 88 0.19 -9.90 14.78
C LEU A 88 -0.92 -8.87 14.60
N MET A 89 -1.84 -9.11 13.66
CA MET A 89 -2.87 -8.15 13.30
C MET A 89 -4.03 -8.17 14.32
N PRO A 90 -4.57 -7.00 14.69
CA PRO A 90 -5.69 -6.92 15.63
C PRO A 90 -7.04 -7.26 14.99
N TYR A 91 -7.13 -7.16 13.65
CA TYR A 91 -8.32 -7.53 12.88
C TYR A 91 -8.26 -8.99 12.47
N GLU A 92 -9.43 -9.56 12.18
CA GLU A 92 -9.55 -10.99 11.88
C GLU A 92 -9.17 -11.29 10.41
N ILE A 93 -8.15 -12.13 10.22
CA ILE A 93 -7.80 -12.71 8.92
C ILE A 93 -8.40 -14.12 8.87
N VAL A 94 -9.16 -14.41 7.81
CA VAL A 94 -9.96 -15.63 7.66
C VAL A 94 -9.70 -16.33 6.34
N LYS A 95 -9.93 -17.64 6.32
CA LYS A 95 -9.89 -18.44 5.09
C LYS A 95 -11.19 -18.25 4.29
N ALA A 96 -11.05 -17.83 3.04
CA ALA A 96 -12.13 -17.84 2.06
C ALA A 96 -12.43 -19.26 1.58
N ASP A 97 -13.59 -19.46 0.95
CA ASP A 97 -14.03 -20.78 0.50
C ASP A 97 -13.09 -21.36 -0.58
N ASN A 98 -12.44 -20.50 -1.36
CA ASN A 98 -11.43 -20.88 -2.36
C ASN A 98 -10.01 -21.03 -1.78
N GLY A 99 -9.82 -20.83 -0.47
CA GLY A 99 -8.53 -20.92 0.22
C GLY A 99 -7.73 -19.62 0.32
N ASP A 100 -8.21 -18.51 -0.24
CA ASP A 100 -7.52 -17.21 -0.18
C ASP A 100 -7.56 -16.59 1.23
N ALA A 101 -6.57 -15.75 1.51
CA ALA A 101 -6.53 -14.95 2.73
C ALA A 101 -7.49 -13.76 2.60
N TRP A 102 -8.57 -13.76 3.38
CA TRP A 102 -9.55 -12.69 3.46
C TRP A 102 -9.53 -12.04 4.84
N VAL A 103 -10.26 -10.95 5.00
CA VAL A 103 -10.48 -10.32 6.30
C VAL A 103 -11.95 -10.43 6.70
N SER A 104 -12.22 -10.38 7.99
CA SER A 104 -13.57 -10.39 8.56
C SER A 104 -13.78 -9.14 9.40
N VAL A 105 -14.86 -8.41 9.11
CA VAL A 105 -15.26 -7.23 9.87
C VAL A 105 -16.74 -7.37 10.18
N ASN A 106 -17.11 -7.29 11.47
CA ASN A 106 -18.48 -7.47 11.95
C ASN A 106 -19.15 -8.76 11.39
N GLY A 107 -18.39 -9.85 11.26
CA GLY A 107 -18.85 -11.14 10.73
C GLY A 107 -18.99 -11.21 9.21
N ARG A 108 -18.70 -10.13 8.48
CA ARG A 108 -18.66 -10.12 7.01
C ARG A 108 -17.25 -10.39 6.51
N LYS A 109 -17.09 -11.50 5.78
CA LYS A 109 -15.85 -11.79 5.04
C LYS A 109 -15.72 -10.86 3.84
N MET A 110 -14.54 -10.31 3.61
CA MET A 110 -14.23 -9.40 2.50
C MET A 110 -12.86 -9.75 1.91
N ALA A 111 -12.75 -9.70 0.58
CA ALA A 111 -11.48 -9.94 -0.09
C ALA A 111 -10.53 -8.73 0.05
N PRO A 112 -9.21 -8.93 0.14
CA PRO A 112 -8.25 -7.81 0.17
C PRO A 112 -8.42 -6.77 -0.95
N PRO A 113 -8.75 -7.16 -2.21
CA PRO A 113 -9.05 -6.20 -3.27
C PRO A 113 -10.23 -5.27 -2.95
N GLU A 114 -11.25 -5.73 -2.23
CA GLU A 114 -12.38 -4.88 -1.82
C GLU A 114 -11.94 -3.79 -0.84
N ILE A 115 -10.97 -4.11 0.03
CA ILE A 115 -10.44 -3.16 1.01
C ILE A 115 -9.52 -2.15 0.33
N SER A 116 -8.58 -2.63 -0.50
CA SER A 116 -7.73 -1.75 -1.31
C SER A 116 -8.54 -0.86 -2.25
N ALA A 117 -9.67 -1.34 -2.77
CA ALA A 117 -10.58 -0.53 -3.57
C ALA A 117 -11.16 0.66 -2.80
N ARG A 118 -11.38 0.57 -1.47
CA ARG A 118 -11.82 1.73 -0.67
C ARG A 118 -10.77 2.84 -0.64
N VAL A 119 -9.49 2.47 -0.56
CA VAL A 119 -8.36 3.42 -0.66
C VAL A 119 -8.35 4.07 -2.04
N LEU A 120 -8.46 3.27 -3.11
CA LEU A 120 -8.49 3.76 -4.48
C LEU A 120 -9.72 4.65 -4.77
N MET A 121 -10.90 4.33 -4.23
CA MET A 121 -12.11 5.15 -4.35
C MET A 121 -11.94 6.50 -3.68
N LYS A 122 -11.32 6.55 -2.48
CA LYS A 122 -11.01 7.83 -1.83
C LYS A 122 -10.06 8.66 -2.68
N ILE A 123 -8.98 8.05 -3.18
CA ILE A 123 -8.00 8.72 -4.04
C ILE A 123 -8.67 9.26 -5.31
N LYS A 124 -9.47 8.44 -6.00
CA LYS A 124 -10.26 8.83 -7.17
C LYS A 124 -11.11 10.06 -6.86
N LYS A 125 -11.89 10.01 -5.77
CA LYS A 125 -12.75 11.12 -5.33
C LYS A 125 -11.96 12.41 -5.05
N ASP A 126 -10.82 12.30 -4.38
CA ASP A 126 -9.98 13.46 -4.04
C ASP A 126 -9.41 14.11 -5.31
N VAL A 127 -9.02 13.31 -6.32
CA VAL A 127 -8.55 13.84 -7.61
C VAL A 127 -9.70 14.42 -8.45
N GLU A 128 -10.88 13.79 -8.46
CA GLU A 128 -12.06 14.32 -9.14
C GLU A 128 -12.48 15.68 -8.57
N ALA A 129 -12.43 15.83 -7.24
CA ALA A 129 -12.67 17.12 -6.59
C ALA A 129 -11.63 18.18 -6.98
N TYR A 130 -10.38 17.78 -7.16
CA TYR A 130 -9.31 18.68 -7.63
C TYR A 130 -9.49 19.10 -9.10
N LEU A 131 -9.84 18.16 -9.98
CA LEU A 131 -9.97 18.39 -11.42
C LEU A 131 -11.31 19.03 -11.82
N GLY A 132 -12.37 18.81 -11.04
CA GLY A 132 -13.73 19.21 -11.39
C GLY A 132 -14.37 18.34 -12.49
N GLU A 133 -13.81 17.17 -12.77
CA GLU A 133 -14.30 16.21 -13.77
C GLU A 133 -14.12 14.77 -13.28
N GLU A 134 -14.85 13.83 -13.90
CA GLU A 134 -14.78 12.40 -13.58
C GLU A 134 -13.46 11.77 -14.06
N VAL A 135 -12.91 10.88 -13.23
CA VAL A 135 -11.69 10.11 -13.53
C VAL A 135 -12.08 8.64 -13.64
N THR A 136 -11.86 8.05 -14.81
CA THR A 136 -12.21 6.65 -15.09
C THR A 136 -11.02 5.74 -15.36
N GLU A 137 -9.82 6.29 -15.54
CA GLU A 137 -8.65 5.53 -16.00
C GLU A 137 -7.44 5.74 -15.07
N ALA A 138 -6.70 4.66 -14.78
CA ALA A 138 -5.54 4.74 -13.91
C ALA A 138 -4.38 3.83 -14.34
N VAL A 139 -3.17 4.25 -13.94
CA VAL A 139 -1.99 3.41 -13.80
C VAL A 139 -1.77 3.16 -12.32
N ILE A 140 -1.64 1.91 -11.89
CA ILE A 140 -1.48 1.54 -10.47
C ILE A 140 -0.14 0.83 -10.26
N THR A 141 0.59 1.20 -9.20
CA THR A 141 1.86 0.58 -8.84
C THR A 141 1.67 -0.77 -8.15
N VAL A 142 2.67 -1.66 -8.30
CA VAL A 142 2.85 -2.88 -7.50
C VAL A 142 4.35 -3.10 -7.26
N PRO A 143 4.73 -3.84 -6.20
CA PRO A 143 6.10 -4.27 -5.99
C PRO A 143 6.62 -5.05 -7.20
N ALA A 144 7.90 -4.91 -7.53
CA ALA A 144 8.48 -5.59 -8.68
C ALA A 144 8.37 -7.11 -8.54
N TYR A 145 8.54 -7.61 -7.32
CA TYR A 145 8.51 -9.04 -7.01
C TYR A 145 7.09 -9.62 -6.80
N PHE A 146 6.02 -8.85 -7.06
CA PHE A 146 4.66 -9.38 -7.04
C PHE A 146 4.46 -10.44 -8.12
N ASN A 147 3.85 -11.57 -7.72
CA ASN A 147 3.46 -12.64 -8.62
C ASN A 147 2.14 -12.33 -9.37
N ASP A 148 1.75 -13.22 -10.28
CA ASP A 148 0.56 -13.04 -11.13
C ASP A 148 -0.75 -12.88 -10.34
N SER A 149 -0.93 -13.65 -9.26
CA SER A 149 -2.10 -13.57 -8.39
C SER A 149 -2.20 -12.20 -7.72
N GLN A 150 -1.09 -11.70 -7.17
CA GLN A 150 -1.04 -10.40 -6.50
C GLN A 150 -1.28 -9.26 -7.49
N ARG A 151 -0.67 -9.31 -8.68
CA ARG A 151 -0.89 -8.33 -9.75
C ARG A 151 -2.34 -8.29 -10.21
N GLN A 152 -2.94 -9.46 -10.41
CA GLN A 152 -4.33 -9.57 -10.82
C GLN A 152 -5.28 -9.05 -9.73
N ALA A 153 -5.04 -9.40 -8.47
CA ALA A 153 -5.82 -8.92 -7.33
C ALA A 153 -5.73 -7.38 -7.16
N THR A 154 -4.56 -6.77 -7.37
CA THR A 154 -4.43 -5.30 -7.40
C THR A 154 -5.19 -4.68 -8.57
N LYS A 155 -5.14 -5.29 -9.76
CA LYS A 155 -5.92 -4.84 -10.92
C LYS A 155 -7.42 -4.90 -10.64
N ASP A 156 -7.88 -5.95 -9.95
CA ASP A 156 -9.28 -6.10 -9.55
C ASP A 156 -9.70 -5.07 -8.50
N ALA A 157 -8.81 -4.70 -7.57
CA ALA A 157 -9.07 -3.57 -6.66
C ALA A 157 -9.34 -2.26 -7.43
N GLY A 158 -8.57 -1.99 -8.49
CA GLY A 158 -8.81 -0.87 -9.40
C GLY A 158 -10.17 -0.92 -10.08
N ARG A 159 -10.55 -2.09 -10.61
CA ARG A 159 -11.87 -2.30 -11.23
C ARG A 159 -13.02 -2.10 -10.24
N ILE A 160 -12.91 -2.65 -9.03
CA ILE A 160 -13.91 -2.48 -7.96
C ILE A 160 -14.04 -0.99 -7.59
N ALA A 161 -12.94 -0.23 -7.64
CA ALA A 161 -12.94 1.21 -7.41
C ALA A 161 -13.51 2.05 -8.57
N GLY A 162 -13.96 1.43 -9.66
CA GLY A 162 -14.47 2.12 -10.84
C GLY A 162 -13.38 2.71 -11.74
N LEU A 163 -12.16 2.15 -11.71
CA LEU A 163 -11.04 2.55 -12.55
C LEU A 163 -10.75 1.49 -13.61
N ASP A 164 -10.68 1.89 -14.87
CA ASP A 164 -10.07 1.12 -15.94
C ASP A 164 -8.54 1.17 -15.81
N VAL A 165 -7.97 0.07 -15.32
CA VAL A 165 -6.54 -0.06 -15.06
C VAL A 165 -5.79 -0.29 -16.36
N LYS A 166 -5.30 0.81 -16.96
CA LYS A 166 -4.56 0.81 -18.22
C LYS A 166 -3.21 0.11 -18.12
N ARG A 167 -2.58 0.20 -16.94
CA ARG A 167 -1.29 -0.45 -16.68
C ARG A 167 -1.11 -0.72 -15.20
N ILE A 168 -0.56 -1.89 -14.90
CA ILE A 168 0.12 -2.18 -13.64
C ILE A 168 1.61 -1.93 -13.88
N ILE A 169 2.21 -1.04 -13.11
CA ILE A 169 3.63 -0.70 -13.25
C ILE A 169 4.39 -1.14 -11.99
N ASN A 170 5.62 -1.60 -12.16
CA ASN A 170 6.47 -1.91 -11.01
C ASN A 170 6.92 -0.63 -10.32
N GLU A 171 6.86 -0.59 -8.99
CA GLU A 171 7.30 0.51 -8.13
C GLU A 171 8.69 1.03 -8.49
N PRO A 172 9.75 0.20 -8.54
CA PRO A 172 11.09 0.69 -8.88
C PRO A 172 11.19 1.22 -10.32
N THR A 173 10.39 0.70 -11.25
CA THR A 173 10.31 1.24 -12.62
C THR A 173 9.65 2.62 -12.63
N ALA A 174 8.57 2.81 -11.86
CA ALA A 174 7.91 4.11 -11.72
C ALA A 174 8.87 5.15 -11.08
N ALA A 175 9.63 4.74 -10.07
CA ALA A 175 10.67 5.58 -9.45
C ALA A 175 11.79 5.95 -10.45
N ALA A 176 12.23 4.99 -11.27
CA ALA A 176 13.22 5.25 -12.32
C ALA A 176 12.70 6.23 -13.39
N LEU A 177 11.44 6.11 -13.81
CA LEU A 177 10.79 7.06 -14.73
C LEU A 177 10.76 8.47 -14.14
N ALA A 178 10.36 8.59 -12.87
CA ALA A 178 10.35 9.88 -12.15
C ALA A 178 11.75 10.48 -12.05
N TYR A 179 12.77 9.67 -11.74
CA TYR A 179 14.17 10.11 -11.70
C TYR A 179 14.69 10.55 -13.08
N GLY A 180 14.33 9.81 -14.13
CA GLY A 180 14.88 9.99 -15.47
C GLY A 180 14.24 11.14 -16.26
N ILE A 181 12.98 11.50 -16.00
CA ILE A 181 12.23 12.51 -16.78
C ILE A 181 12.91 13.88 -16.79
N ASP A 182 13.46 14.33 -15.66
CA ASP A 182 14.03 15.68 -15.53
C ASP A 182 15.51 15.79 -15.94
N LYS A 183 16.18 14.65 -16.16
CA LYS A 183 17.60 14.64 -16.52
C LYS A 183 17.76 15.00 -17.99
N LYS A 184 18.35 16.15 -18.29
CA LYS A 184 18.58 16.62 -19.68
C LYS A 184 19.86 16.08 -20.31
N ASP A 185 20.61 15.24 -19.61
CA ASP A 185 21.83 14.65 -20.13
C ASP A 185 21.53 13.45 -21.03
N ASN A 186 22.27 13.34 -22.14
CA ASN A 186 22.24 12.20 -23.05
C ASN A 186 23.23 11.11 -22.60
N ILE A 187 23.33 10.89 -21.29
CA ILE A 187 24.29 9.97 -20.71
C ILE A 187 23.57 8.69 -20.35
N ASP A 188 24.00 7.59 -20.94
CA ASP A 188 23.55 6.26 -20.56
C ASP A 188 23.98 5.98 -19.12
N ARG A 189 23.05 5.47 -18.31
CA ARG A 189 23.27 5.24 -16.88
C ARG A 189 22.68 3.93 -16.44
N LYS A 190 23.43 3.24 -15.59
CA LYS A 190 22.91 2.13 -14.81
C LYS A 190 22.63 2.62 -13.40
N ILE A 191 21.39 2.49 -12.97
CA ILE A 191 20.95 2.87 -11.63
C ILE A 191 20.51 1.63 -10.86
N ALA A 192 20.72 1.66 -9.55
CA ALA A 192 20.10 0.74 -8.63
C ALA A 192 18.97 1.50 -7.92
N VAL A 193 17.74 1.00 -8.04
CA VAL A 193 16.61 1.47 -7.25
C VAL A 193 16.45 0.52 -6.08
N TYR A 194 16.70 1.02 -4.88
CA TYR A 194 16.48 0.33 -3.61
C TYR A 194 15.22 0.93 -2.98
N ASP A 195 14.17 0.12 -2.86
CA ASP A 195 12.88 0.54 -2.32
C ASP A 195 12.53 -0.34 -1.11
N LEU A 196 12.53 0.26 0.08
CA LEU A 196 12.17 -0.41 1.33
C LEU A 196 10.98 0.35 1.94
N GLY A 197 9.79 -0.18 1.67
CA GLY A 197 8.54 0.40 2.11
C GLY A 197 8.05 -0.13 3.46
N GLY A 198 6.76 0.08 3.73
CA GLY A 198 6.12 -0.39 4.97
C GLY A 198 5.98 -1.91 5.08
N GLY A 199 5.94 -2.66 3.98
CA GLY A 199 5.83 -4.13 4.04
C GLY A 199 6.44 -4.89 2.89
N THR A 200 7.14 -4.20 2.00
CA THR A 200 7.82 -4.80 0.85
C THR A 200 9.17 -4.16 0.65
N PHE A 201 10.11 -4.97 0.20
CA PHE A 201 11.45 -4.58 -0.20
C PHE A 201 11.68 -5.01 -1.65
N ASP A 202 12.10 -4.07 -2.49
CA ASP A 202 12.52 -4.34 -3.86
C ASP A 202 13.90 -3.71 -4.12
N VAL A 203 14.71 -4.41 -4.91
CA VAL A 203 15.91 -3.86 -5.53
C VAL A 203 15.91 -4.16 -7.02
N SER A 204 16.07 -3.14 -7.85
CA SER A 204 16.13 -3.28 -9.31
C SER A 204 17.32 -2.56 -9.90
N ILE A 205 18.03 -3.23 -10.81
CA ILE A 205 19.07 -2.63 -11.63
C ILE A 205 18.45 -2.24 -12.96
N ILE A 206 18.49 -0.95 -13.27
CA ILE A 206 17.81 -0.36 -14.41
C ILE A 206 18.83 0.39 -15.26
N GLU A 207 18.86 0.09 -16.55
CA GLU A 207 19.60 0.84 -17.55
C GLU A 207 18.68 1.91 -18.15
N VAL A 208 19.15 3.15 -18.09
CA VAL A 208 18.53 4.31 -18.71
C VAL A 208 19.41 4.71 -19.88
N ALA A 209 18.96 4.41 -21.09
CA ALA A 209 19.67 4.70 -22.32
C ALA A 209 18.95 5.78 -23.13
N ASN A 210 19.71 6.60 -23.87
CA ASN A 210 19.13 7.50 -24.86
C ASN A 210 19.32 6.91 -26.26
N ILE A 211 18.22 6.42 -26.84
CA ILE A 211 18.20 5.78 -28.16
C ILE A 211 17.34 6.66 -29.08
N ASP A 212 17.93 7.16 -30.16
CA ASP A 212 17.27 8.02 -31.15
C ASP A 212 16.60 9.29 -30.57
N GLY A 213 17.13 9.81 -29.46
CA GLY A 213 16.59 10.99 -28.78
C GLY A 213 15.45 10.67 -27.80
N GLU A 214 15.09 9.39 -27.66
CA GLU A 214 14.10 8.90 -26.70
C GLU A 214 14.78 8.15 -25.54
N LYS A 215 14.28 8.39 -24.32
CA LYS A 215 14.78 7.67 -23.14
C LYS A 215 14.12 6.31 -23.04
N GLN A 216 14.93 5.26 -23.07
CA GLN A 216 14.52 3.90 -22.80
C GLN A 216 14.94 3.49 -21.39
N PHE A 217 14.05 2.76 -20.72
CA PHE A 217 14.26 2.24 -19.36
C PHE A 217 14.16 0.72 -19.43
N GLU A 218 15.28 0.04 -19.28
CA GLU A 218 15.38 -1.42 -19.31
C GLU A 218 15.69 -1.94 -17.91
N VAL A 219 14.83 -2.81 -17.38
CA VAL A 219 15.10 -3.50 -16.11
C VAL A 219 16.01 -4.68 -16.40
N LEU A 220 17.28 -4.57 -16.03
CA LEU A 220 18.28 -5.62 -16.24
C LEU A 220 18.11 -6.79 -15.26
N SER A 221 17.78 -6.46 -14.01
CA SER A 221 17.50 -7.46 -12.97
C SER A 221 16.65 -6.86 -11.86
N THR A 222 15.90 -7.72 -11.18
CA THR A 222 15.07 -7.36 -10.04
C THR A 222 15.09 -8.48 -9.01
N ASN A 223 15.07 -8.13 -7.73
CA ASN A 223 14.97 -9.04 -6.60
C ASN A 223 14.29 -8.31 -5.44
N GLY A 224 13.91 -9.02 -4.39
CA GLY A 224 13.22 -8.41 -3.27
C GLY A 224 12.62 -9.42 -2.31
N ASP A 225 11.87 -8.89 -1.35
CA ASP A 225 11.04 -9.65 -0.41
C ASP A 225 9.70 -8.92 -0.24
N THR A 226 8.61 -9.60 -0.63
CA THR A 226 7.24 -9.05 -0.56
C THR A 226 6.64 -9.11 0.85
N PHE A 227 7.43 -9.49 1.85
CA PHE A 227 7.04 -9.58 3.26
C PHE A 227 8.16 -9.07 4.19
N LEU A 228 8.84 -8.00 3.76
CA LEU A 228 9.88 -7.31 4.53
C LEU A 228 9.68 -5.80 4.39
N GLY A 229 9.50 -5.09 5.50
CA GLY A 229 9.41 -3.63 5.50
C GLY A 229 9.28 -3.04 6.90
N GLY A 230 8.88 -1.77 6.96
CA GLY A 230 8.72 -1.01 8.21
C GLY A 230 7.89 -1.72 9.29
N GLU A 231 6.82 -2.42 8.93
CA GLU A 231 6.01 -3.19 9.91
C GLU A 231 6.85 -4.23 10.66
N ASP A 232 7.85 -4.83 10.01
CA ASP A 232 8.74 -5.81 10.64
C ASP A 232 9.72 -5.12 11.61
N PHE A 233 10.12 -3.86 11.33
CA PHE A 233 10.93 -3.05 12.25
C PHE A 233 10.09 -2.63 13.47
N ASP A 234 8.86 -2.16 13.26
CA ASP A 234 7.93 -1.81 14.32
C ASP A 234 7.73 -3.00 15.26
N ASN A 235 7.49 -4.19 14.71
CA ASN A 235 7.29 -5.41 15.50
C ASN A 235 8.52 -5.75 16.37
N ARG A 236 9.74 -5.59 15.84
CA ARG A 236 10.96 -5.82 16.66
C ARG A 236 11.07 -4.84 17.82
N LEU A 237 10.70 -3.57 17.61
CA LEU A 237 10.71 -2.57 18.67
C LEU A 237 9.61 -2.83 19.69
N ILE A 238 8.40 -3.18 19.23
CA ILE A 238 7.27 -3.57 20.09
C ILE A 238 7.63 -4.77 20.96
N ASP A 239 8.18 -5.84 20.39
CA ASP A 239 8.61 -7.03 21.13
C ASP A 239 9.59 -6.66 22.26
N PHE A 240 10.59 -5.83 21.93
CA PHE A 240 11.54 -5.32 22.92
C PHE A 240 10.87 -4.52 24.04
N LEU A 241 9.96 -3.60 23.70
CA LEU A 241 9.26 -2.77 24.67
C LEU A 241 8.32 -3.58 25.58
N VAL A 242 7.64 -4.59 25.03
CA VAL A 242 6.81 -5.52 25.81
C VAL A 242 7.66 -6.31 26.80
N ASP A 243 8.81 -6.82 26.36
CA ASP A 243 9.72 -7.60 27.20
C ASP A 243 10.32 -6.75 28.33
N GLU A 244 10.78 -5.54 28.04
CA GLU A 244 11.32 -4.63 29.07
C GLU A 244 10.23 -4.20 30.05
N PHE A 245 9.02 -3.85 29.58
CA PHE A 245 7.91 -3.49 30.47
C PHE A 245 7.53 -4.64 31.41
N LYS A 246 7.55 -5.88 30.90
CA LYS A 246 7.29 -7.06 31.72
C LYS A 246 8.38 -7.28 32.77
N LYS A 247 9.66 -7.03 32.45
CA LYS A 247 10.77 -7.13 33.41
C LYS A 247 10.68 -6.06 34.50
N GLU A 248 10.41 -4.82 34.12
CA GLU A 248 10.41 -3.69 35.06
C GLU A 248 9.13 -3.61 35.90
N GLN A 249 7.96 -3.87 35.31
CA GLN A 249 6.65 -3.65 35.94
C GLN A 249 5.92 -4.96 36.29
N GLY A 250 6.41 -6.12 35.83
CA GLY A 250 5.78 -7.42 36.08
C GLY A 250 4.49 -7.67 35.30
N VAL A 251 4.10 -6.78 34.38
CA VAL A 251 2.85 -6.85 33.61
C VAL A 251 3.16 -7.16 32.14
N ASN A 252 2.45 -8.15 31.57
CA ASN A 252 2.57 -8.47 30.16
C ASN A 252 1.53 -7.72 29.32
N LEU A 253 1.97 -6.69 28.57
CA LEU A 253 1.11 -5.86 27.73
C LEU A 253 0.52 -6.63 26.53
N ALA A 254 1.12 -7.74 26.10
CA ALA A 254 0.66 -8.50 24.93
C ALA A 254 -0.79 -9.01 25.04
N ASN A 255 -1.33 -9.09 26.25
CA ASN A 255 -2.70 -9.53 26.50
C ASN A 255 -3.74 -8.39 26.46
N ASP A 256 -3.31 -7.13 26.35
CA ASP A 256 -4.17 -5.96 26.30
C ASP A 256 -4.11 -5.31 24.92
N ALA A 257 -5.18 -5.52 24.13
CA ALA A 257 -5.28 -5.01 22.77
C ALA A 257 -5.21 -3.47 22.69
N LEU A 258 -5.74 -2.75 23.69
CA LEU A 258 -5.68 -1.29 23.70
C LEU A 258 -4.27 -0.81 24.01
N ALA A 259 -3.58 -1.46 24.94
CA ALA A 259 -2.18 -1.18 25.24
C ALA A 259 -1.28 -1.47 24.03
N MET A 260 -1.46 -2.61 23.36
CA MET A 260 -0.69 -2.98 22.17
C MET A 260 -0.90 -1.99 21.02
N GLN A 261 -2.12 -1.54 20.79
CA GLN A 261 -2.40 -0.55 19.74
C GLN A 261 -1.75 0.80 20.04
N ARG A 262 -1.77 1.25 21.30
CA ARG A 262 -1.06 2.47 21.73
C ARG A 262 0.46 2.31 21.65
N LEU A 263 0.97 1.11 21.94
CA LEU A 263 2.39 0.81 21.85
C LEU A 263 2.84 0.84 20.39
N LYS A 264 2.06 0.29 19.45
CA LYS A 264 2.33 0.37 18.01
C LYS A 264 2.34 1.80 17.49
N GLU A 265 1.48 2.69 18.01
CA GLU A 265 1.51 4.11 17.63
C GLU A 265 2.69 4.89 18.25
N GLY A 266 3.21 4.42 19.39
CA GLY A 266 4.32 5.07 20.10
C GLY A 266 5.71 4.54 19.75
N ALA A 267 5.80 3.34 19.16
CA ALA A 267 7.01 2.73 18.62
C ALA A 267 7.39 3.36 17.28
#